data_AF-A0A1F5YLP5-F1
#
_entry.id   AF-A0A1F5YLP5-F1
#
_cell.length_a   1.000
_cell.length_b   1.000
_cell.length_c   1.000
_cell.angle_alpha   90.00
_cell.angle_beta   90.00
_cell.angle_gamma   90.00
#
_symmetry.space_group_name_H-M   'P 1'
#
loop_
_entity.id
_entity.type
_entity.pdbx_description
1 polymer ?
#
loop_
_entity_poly.entity_id
_entity_poly.type
_entity_poly.pdbx_seq_one_letter_code
_entity_poly.pdbx_strand_id
1 'polypeptide(L)'
;MEFLGKKVRSERGVALITMMLLLSALTILAVGAVMVSSIDTQLASNYYQNSRAFYVAEAGVEKALSDIQSLLDGQGTVTDADLATILPPDFDNFSFEQFSIVRSATSFVDTISTGPYMGMVSLNQPIDITSKVVGPGNSRYHILVSVEGLQIPIFQFGVFYDDSLEIHPGATMDFVGRVHTNSSLFLGTNSTNRFHKMITMAGDLYRFRIWNHETFTGSILISDPDSVFVALTYDSETPAYAGNDAAWVTRTNTDFGGRLRTRAHNIVPLGLPIPGSIEPIEIIRRRDAGDGVALKLERLDWQADTRIYASADLSSVSIMNNAGAAKVFSDPTALATSYDAFYDDRENQWTDLLILDVSKLTAGDLGNGIIYVSITEDGTRQKGIKLINGTTLPAPMTVASDNAIYVKGTYNTTSWQPSAVMADAVYLLSNNWTDAANHFTNNSLINASTTTYYVAILSGDTQNTSIYNGGLENFPRFAENWSGQTARIVGSFINLWQSDNSNGDWYYGSRYYTAPARDWWFDVSFLDFNKLPPGTPSVGTVLRIAFRQEFFE
;
A
#
# COMPACT_ATOMS: atom_id res chain seq x y z
N MET A 1 27.97 -36.40 117.76
CA MET A 1 26.55 -36.30 117.37
C MET A 1 26.48 -36.17 115.87
N GLU A 2 25.72 -37.08 115.28
CA GLU A 2 25.31 -37.17 113.88
C GLU A 2 24.55 -35.91 113.43
N PHE A 3 24.74 -35.43 112.19
CA PHE A 3 23.64 -34.84 111.41
C PHE A 3 23.94 -34.95 109.90
N LEU A 4 23.16 -35.82 109.27
CA LEU A 4 23.05 -36.03 107.82
C LEU A 4 22.54 -34.75 107.13
N GLY A 5 23.37 -34.19 106.24
CA GLY A 5 22.95 -33.23 105.22
C GLY A 5 23.17 -33.84 103.83
N LYS A 6 22.12 -34.40 103.24
CA LYS A 6 22.13 -34.95 101.87
C LYS A 6 22.37 -33.80 100.89
N LYS A 7 23.63 -33.57 100.48
CA LYS A 7 23.99 -32.57 99.46
C LYS A 7 23.33 -32.96 98.13
N VAL A 8 22.42 -32.11 97.66
CA VAL A 8 21.91 -32.14 96.28
C VAL A 8 23.10 -32.14 95.33
N ARG A 9 23.19 -33.15 94.45
CA ARG A 9 24.27 -33.24 93.45
C ARG A 9 24.19 -31.99 92.56
N SER A 10 25.31 -31.30 92.44
CA SER A 10 25.46 -30.12 91.58
C SER A 10 25.22 -30.50 90.11
N GLU A 11 24.06 -30.12 89.56
CA GLU A 11 23.69 -30.25 88.13
C GLU A 11 24.48 -29.32 87.18
N ARG A 12 25.51 -28.62 87.69
CA ARG A 12 26.32 -27.65 86.93
C ARG A 12 27.00 -28.24 85.67
N GLY A 13 27.22 -29.56 85.60
CA GLY A 13 27.78 -30.22 84.43
C GLY A 13 26.76 -30.62 83.35
N VAL A 14 25.53 -30.97 83.74
CA VAL A 14 24.47 -31.35 82.79
C VAL A 14 23.91 -30.12 82.09
N ALA A 15 23.76 -29.00 82.80
CA ALA A 15 23.34 -27.72 82.24
C ALA A 15 24.31 -27.19 81.16
N LEU A 16 25.63 -27.45 81.32
CA LEU A 16 26.64 -27.07 80.33
C LEU A 16 26.50 -27.92 79.07
N ILE A 17 26.35 -29.25 79.20
CA ILE A 17 26.23 -30.17 78.07
C ILE A 17 24.92 -29.93 77.30
N THR A 18 23.80 -29.73 78.01
CA THR A 18 22.52 -29.39 77.36
C THR A 18 22.58 -28.03 76.68
N MET A 19 23.22 -27.01 77.26
CA MET A 19 23.42 -25.74 76.57
C MET A 19 24.35 -25.83 75.37
N MET A 20 25.41 -26.64 75.43
CA MET A 20 26.28 -26.87 74.27
C MET A 20 25.54 -27.60 73.15
N LEU A 21 24.70 -28.60 73.48
CA LEU A 21 23.86 -29.26 72.50
C LEU A 21 22.84 -28.29 71.88
N LEU A 22 22.21 -27.45 72.70
CA LEU A 22 21.22 -26.47 72.24
C LEU A 22 21.87 -25.37 71.38
N LEU A 23 23.05 -24.88 71.78
CA LEU A 23 23.86 -23.95 70.98
C LEU A 23 24.34 -24.59 69.67
N SER A 24 24.72 -25.87 69.68
CA SER A 24 25.11 -26.60 68.47
C SER A 24 23.93 -26.77 67.50
N ALA A 25 22.73 -27.08 68.03
CA ALA A 25 21.52 -27.15 67.22
C ALA A 25 21.14 -25.78 66.64
N LEU A 26 21.22 -24.72 67.44
CA LEU A 26 20.97 -23.35 66.99
C LEU A 26 21.99 -22.87 65.96
N THR A 27 23.27 -23.23 66.08
CA THR A 27 24.29 -22.88 65.09
C THR A 27 24.09 -23.64 63.78
N ILE A 28 23.71 -24.92 63.82
CA ILE A 28 23.36 -25.67 62.60
C ILE A 28 22.16 -25.03 61.89
N LEU A 29 21.12 -24.66 62.65
CA LEU A 29 19.96 -23.95 62.10
C LEU A 29 20.33 -22.57 61.52
N ALA A 30 21.19 -21.81 62.22
CA ALA A 30 21.66 -20.51 61.76
C ALA A 30 22.50 -20.61 60.47
N VAL A 31 23.41 -21.60 60.38
CA VAL A 31 24.20 -21.86 59.16
C VAL A 31 23.28 -22.29 58.02
N GLY A 32 22.29 -23.16 58.29
CA GLY A 32 21.29 -23.54 57.30
C GLY A 32 20.50 -22.35 56.76
N ALA A 33 20.04 -21.46 57.63
CA ALA A 33 19.32 -20.24 57.24
C ALA A 33 20.18 -19.28 56.41
N VAL A 34 21.45 -19.09 56.77
CA VAL A 34 22.40 -18.26 55.99
C VAL A 34 22.69 -18.88 54.63
N MET A 35 22.84 -20.21 54.54
CA MET A 35 23.03 -20.90 53.26
C MET A 35 21.82 -20.74 52.35
N VAL A 36 20.60 -20.96 52.86
CA VAL A 36 19.36 -20.76 52.08
C VAL A 36 19.24 -19.31 51.62
N SER A 37 19.46 -18.34 52.50
CA SER A 37 19.43 -16.92 52.13
C SER A 37 20.47 -16.58 51.06
N SER A 38 21.68 -17.13 51.13
CA SER A 38 22.72 -16.93 50.11
C SER A 38 22.30 -17.51 48.76
N ILE A 39 21.75 -18.73 48.75
CA ILE A 39 21.22 -19.37 47.55
C ILE A 39 20.08 -18.55 46.94
N ASP A 40 19.12 -18.10 47.75
CA ASP A 40 18.00 -17.28 47.28
C ASP A 40 18.48 -15.95 46.68
N THR A 41 19.46 -15.29 47.31
CA THR A 41 20.04 -14.06 46.75
C THR A 41 20.78 -14.30 45.43
N GLN A 42 21.50 -15.43 45.29
CA GLN A 42 22.16 -15.79 44.04
C GLN A 42 21.16 -16.16 42.95
N LEU A 43 20.12 -16.94 43.28
CA LEU A 43 19.05 -17.29 42.36
C LEU A 43 18.30 -16.04 41.88
N ALA A 44 17.93 -15.15 42.81
CA ALA A 44 17.27 -13.89 42.48
C ALA A 44 18.17 -13.01 41.59
N SER A 45 19.47 -12.92 41.90
CA SER A 45 20.44 -12.19 41.08
C SER A 45 20.56 -12.80 39.68
N ASN A 46 20.72 -14.12 39.57
CA ASN A 46 20.83 -14.80 38.27
C ASN A 46 19.56 -14.66 37.45
N TYR A 47 18.39 -14.81 38.08
CA TYR A 47 17.10 -14.58 37.44
C TYR A 47 17.01 -13.14 36.92
N TYR A 48 17.32 -12.15 37.76
CA TYR A 48 17.31 -10.74 37.38
C TYR A 48 18.24 -10.44 36.19
N GLN A 49 19.49 -10.94 36.19
CA GLN A 49 20.41 -10.70 35.07
C GLN A 49 19.97 -11.43 33.79
N ASN A 50 19.45 -12.66 33.90
CA ASN A 50 18.93 -13.39 32.74
C ASN A 50 17.68 -12.73 32.15
N SER A 51 16.76 -12.20 32.98
CA SER A 51 15.62 -11.43 32.48
C SER A 51 16.07 -10.17 31.73
N ARG A 52 17.13 -9.48 32.20
CA ARG A 52 17.69 -8.35 31.46
C ARG A 52 18.32 -8.77 30.13
N ALA A 53 19.07 -9.88 30.10
CA ALA A 53 19.64 -10.40 28.86
C ALA A 53 18.55 -10.81 27.85
N PHE A 54 17.42 -11.36 28.31
CA PHE A 54 16.24 -11.61 27.48
C PHE A 54 15.70 -10.33 26.84
N TYR A 55 15.44 -9.29 27.63
CA TYR A 55 14.92 -8.02 27.09
C TYR A 55 15.89 -7.34 26.11
N VAL A 56 17.21 -7.44 26.35
CA VAL A 56 18.21 -6.92 25.41
C VAL A 56 18.23 -7.74 24.12
N ALA A 57 18.09 -9.07 24.20
CA ALA A 57 18.00 -9.92 23.03
C ALA A 57 16.73 -9.62 22.21
N GLU A 58 15.58 -9.42 22.87
CA GLU A 58 14.34 -8.97 22.23
C GLU A 58 14.50 -7.60 21.59
N ALA A 59 15.14 -6.64 22.27
CA ALA A 59 15.40 -5.32 21.69
C ALA A 59 16.22 -5.40 20.40
N GLY A 60 17.17 -6.33 20.31
CA GLY A 60 17.88 -6.61 19.06
C GLY A 60 16.96 -7.11 17.95
N VAL A 61 16.03 -8.00 18.26
CA VAL A 61 15.02 -8.49 17.31
C VAL A 61 14.08 -7.37 16.87
N GLU A 62 13.59 -6.56 17.81
CA GLU A 62 12.71 -5.42 17.50
C GLU A 62 13.40 -4.40 16.59
N LYS A 63 14.69 -4.11 16.84
CA LYS A 63 15.51 -3.27 15.97
C LYS A 63 15.65 -3.88 14.57
N ALA A 64 15.94 -5.19 14.48
CA ALA A 64 16.01 -5.89 13.20
C ALA A 64 14.69 -5.78 12.41
N LEU A 65 13.55 -6.00 13.07
CA LEU A 65 12.24 -5.92 12.42
C LEU A 65 11.91 -4.51 11.94
N SER A 66 12.21 -3.49 12.74
CA SER A 66 12.03 -2.10 12.34
C SER A 66 12.87 -1.75 11.10
N ASP A 67 14.11 -2.24 11.03
CA ASP A 67 14.99 -1.95 9.91
C ASP A 67 14.62 -2.76 8.65
N ILE A 68 14.21 -4.03 8.81
CA ILE A 68 13.66 -4.83 7.70
C ILE A 68 12.39 -4.16 7.15
N GLN A 69 11.50 -3.68 8.02
CA GLN A 69 10.31 -2.93 7.60
C GLN A 69 10.70 -1.71 6.78
N SER A 70 11.66 -0.91 7.25
CA SER A 70 12.16 0.26 6.52
C SER A 70 12.79 -0.09 5.17
N LEU A 71 13.44 -1.25 5.04
CA LEU A 71 13.96 -1.74 3.76
C LEU A 71 12.82 -2.12 2.81
N LEU A 72 11.84 -2.88 3.30
CA LEU A 72 10.69 -3.30 2.51
C LEU A 72 9.84 -2.10 2.03
N ASP A 73 9.69 -1.07 2.85
CA ASP A 73 8.95 0.15 2.51
C ASP A 73 9.60 0.96 1.38
N GLY A 74 10.92 0.83 1.18
CA GLY A 74 11.64 1.63 0.18
C GLY A 74 11.99 0.89 -1.11
N GLN A 75 12.07 -0.44 -1.12
CA GLN A 75 12.48 -1.19 -2.32
C GLN A 75 11.63 -2.44 -2.58
N GLY A 76 10.66 -2.75 -1.71
CA GLY A 76 9.75 -3.89 -1.81
C GLY A 76 10.39 -5.27 -1.59
N THR A 77 11.69 -5.42 -1.83
CA THR A 77 12.43 -6.67 -1.65
C THR A 77 13.63 -6.49 -0.72
N VAL A 78 14.20 -7.57 -0.19
CA VAL A 78 15.36 -7.50 0.69
C VAL A 78 16.44 -8.44 0.19
N THR A 79 17.65 -7.92 -0.01
CA THR A 79 18.81 -8.72 -0.41
C THR A 79 19.66 -9.07 0.81
N ASP A 80 20.53 -10.08 0.68
CA ASP A 80 21.46 -10.43 1.76
C ASP A 80 22.43 -9.27 2.08
N ALA A 81 22.74 -8.43 1.08
CA ALA A 81 23.56 -7.24 1.28
C ALA A 81 22.84 -6.20 2.14
N ASP A 82 21.54 -5.97 1.91
CA ASP A 82 20.75 -5.03 2.70
C ASP A 82 20.62 -5.49 4.14
N LEU A 83 20.30 -6.78 4.35
CA LEU A 83 20.17 -7.37 5.68
C LEU A 83 21.48 -7.30 6.48
N ALA A 84 22.63 -7.43 5.81
CA ALA A 84 23.94 -7.30 6.44
C ALA A 84 24.29 -5.88 6.91
N THR A 85 23.57 -4.85 6.46
CA THR A 85 23.77 -3.47 6.92
C THR A 85 23.13 -3.18 8.28
N ILE A 86 22.21 -4.04 8.72
CA ILE A 86 21.47 -3.85 9.97
C ILE A 86 22.37 -4.23 11.15
N LEU A 87 22.57 -3.27 12.06
CA LEU A 87 23.41 -3.43 13.25
C LEU A 87 22.56 -3.56 14.51
N PRO A 88 23.03 -4.32 15.53
CA PRO A 88 22.31 -4.43 16.79
C PRO A 88 22.32 -3.08 17.52
N PRO A 89 21.31 -2.82 18.38
CA PRO A 89 21.31 -1.67 19.27
C PRO A 89 22.44 -1.75 20.31
N ASP A 90 22.92 -0.61 20.78
CA ASP A 90 23.94 -0.55 21.84
C ASP A 90 23.30 -0.50 23.23
N PHE A 91 23.86 -1.24 24.17
CA PHE A 91 23.37 -1.34 25.55
C PHE A 91 24.51 -1.46 26.55
N ASP A 92 24.52 -0.56 27.54
CA ASP A 92 25.55 -0.55 28.59
C ASP A 92 25.65 -1.90 29.32
N ASN A 93 26.85 -2.47 29.32
CA ASN A 93 27.21 -3.75 29.96
C ASN A 93 26.59 -5.00 29.31
N PHE A 94 26.04 -4.90 28.11
CA PHE A 94 25.63 -6.05 27.30
C PHE A 94 26.40 -6.06 25.99
N SER A 95 26.57 -7.25 25.41
CA SER A 95 27.17 -7.42 24.09
C SER A 95 26.40 -8.46 23.31
N PHE A 96 26.18 -8.19 22.03
CA PHE A 96 25.67 -9.18 21.07
C PHE A 96 26.84 -10.04 20.60
N GLU A 97 26.96 -11.26 21.13
CA GLU A 97 27.96 -12.25 20.70
C GLU A 97 27.68 -12.74 19.28
N GLN A 98 26.39 -12.81 18.93
CA GLN A 98 25.93 -13.05 17.57
C GLN A 98 24.68 -12.22 17.31
N PHE A 99 24.72 -11.43 16.25
CA PHE A 99 23.57 -10.75 15.69
C PHE A 99 23.61 -10.94 14.18
N SER A 100 22.68 -11.72 13.64
CA SER A 100 22.67 -12.05 12.21
C SER A 100 21.24 -12.09 11.69
N ILE A 101 21.06 -11.54 10.50
CA ILE A 101 19.78 -11.51 9.80
C ILE A 101 20.04 -12.07 8.41
N VAL A 102 19.39 -13.18 8.07
CA VAL A 102 19.67 -13.93 6.85
C VAL A 102 18.38 -14.40 6.20
N ARG A 103 18.35 -14.47 4.87
CA ARG A 103 17.23 -15.12 4.17
C ARG A 103 17.30 -16.63 4.42
N SER A 104 16.20 -17.20 4.92
CA SER A 104 16.12 -18.62 5.29
C SER A 104 15.69 -19.52 4.13
N ALA A 105 15.06 -18.93 3.09
CA ALA A 105 14.69 -19.62 1.86
C ALA A 105 14.61 -18.65 0.67
N THR A 106 14.42 -19.20 -0.53
CA THR A 106 14.08 -18.41 -1.72
C THR A 106 12.68 -17.81 -1.59
N SER A 107 12.51 -16.58 -2.05
CA SER A 107 11.21 -15.92 -2.06
C SER A 107 10.18 -16.71 -2.89
N PHE A 108 8.91 -16.68 -2.47
CA PHE A 108 7.82 -17.36 -3.15
C PHE A 108 6.56 -16.49 -3.15
N VAL A 109 5.63 -16.76 -4.08
CA VAL A 109 4.35 -16.05 -4.16
C VAL A 109 3.28 -16.87 -3.47
N ASP A 110 2.53 -16.25 -2.55
CA ASP A 110 1.38 -16.87 -1.91
C ASP A 110 0.28 -15.85 -1.59
N THR A 111 -0.90 -16.35 -1.21
CA THR A 111 -2.01 -15.54 -0.74
C THR A 111 -1.97 -15.42 0.78
N ILE A 112 -2.00 -14.18 1.28
CA ILE A 112 -2.00 -13.88 2.71
C ILE A 112 -3.27 -14.45 3.35
N SER A 113 -3.11 -15.26 4.39
CA SER A 113 -4.21 -15.99 5.02
C SER A 113 -4.83 -15.26 6.22
N THR A 114 -4.11 -14.31 6.83
CA THR A 114 -4.53 -13.62 8.07
C THR A 114 -4.07 -12.16 8.09
N GLY A 115 -4.57 -11.38 9.03
CA GLY A 115 -4.19 -9.97 9.20
C GLY A 115 -4.90 -9.01 8.23
N PRO A 116 -4.45 -7.74 8.16
CA PRO A 116 -5.13 -6.69 7.41
C PRO A 116 -5.07 -6.90 5.90
N TYR A 117 -4.02 -7.55 5.40
CA TYR A 117 -3.82 -7.86 3.99
C TYR A 117 -4.42 -9.21 3.56
N MET A 118 -5.31 -9.80 4.36
CA MET A 118 -5.90 -11.11 4.10
C MET A 118 -6.51 -11.20 2.69
N GLY A 119 -6.19 -12.30 2.02
CA GLY A 119 -6.57 -12.60 0.66
C GLY A 119 -5.65 -11.97 -0.38
N MET A 120 -4.79 -11.01 -0.06
CA MET A 120 -3.89 -10.39 -1.04
C MET A 120 -2.78 -11.35 -1.46
N VAL A 121 -2.31 -11.20 -2.69
CA VAL A 121 -1.16 -11.95 -3.19
C VAL A 121 0.10 -11.16 -2.82
N SER A 122 1.07 -11.84 -2.22
CA SER A 122 2.35 -11.27 -1.82
C SER A 122 3.53 -12.08 -2.34
N LEU A 123 4.67 -11.40 -2.50
CA LEU A 123 5.97 -12.04 -2.58
C LEU A 123 6.51 -12.17 -1.16
N ASN A 124 6.54 -13.40 -0.66
CA ASN A 124 6.99 -13.73 0.68
C ASN A 124 8.50 -13.98 0.66
N GLN A 125 9.20 -13.37 1.60
CA GLN A 125 10.65 -13.39 1.75
C GLN A 125 10.99 -13.92 3.15
N PRO A 126 11.25 -15.24 3.28
CA PRO A 126 11.57 -15.86 4.56
C PRO A 126 12.92 -15.37 5.09
N ILE A 127 12.94 -14.86 6.32
CA ILE A 127 14.12 -14.29 6.99
C ILE A 127 14.22 -14.85 8.41
N ASP A 128 15.42 -15.28 8.81
CA ASP A 128 15.74 -15.64 10.18
C ASP A 128 16.60 -14.55 10.83
N ILE A 129 16.21 -14.16 12.04
CA ILE A 129 16.90 -13.19 12.90
C ILE A 129 17.46 -13.93 14.11
N THR A 130 18.77 -13.88 14.27
CA THR A 130 19.48 -14.44 15.43
C THR A 130 19.97 -13.30 16.32
N SER A 131 19.63 -13.36 17.61
CA SER A 131 20.06 -12.41 18.64
C SER A 131 20.59 -13.17 19.86
N LYS A 132 21.91 -13.19 20.02
CA LYS A 132 22.64 -13.86 21.11
C LYS A 132 23.36 -12.82 21.95
N VAL A 133 22.91 -12.66 23.19
CA VAL A 133 23.36 -11.61 24.11
C VAL A 133 24.08 -12.20 25.32
N VAL A 134 25.17 -11.54 25.72
CA VAL A 134 25.90 -11.77 26.95
C VAL A 134 25.87 -10.50 27.80
N GLY A 135 25.66 -10.64 29.11
CA GLY A 135 25.53 -9.53 30.06
C GLY A 135 26.22 -9.77 31.41
N PRO A 136 25.95 -8.91 32.41
CA PRO A 136 26.59 -8.97 33.72
C PRO A 136 26.35 -10.31 34.43
N GLY A 137 27.37 -10.81 35.13
CA GLY A 137 27.27 -12.12 35.80
C GLY A 137 27.26 -13.31 34.83
N ASN A 138 27.74 -13.11 33.58
CA ASN A 138 27.68 -14.11 32.51
C ASN A 138 26.24 -14.58 32.22
N SER A 139 25.26 -13.69 32.39
CA SER A 139 23.90 -13.91 31.92
C SER A 139 23.90 -14.03 30.40
N ARG A 140 23.19 -15.02 29.87
CA ARG A 140 23.22 -15.38 28.47
C ARG A 140 21.81 -15.62 27.96
N TYR A 141 21.47 -15.04 26.83
CA TYR A 141 20.18 -15.28 26.19
C TYR A 141 20.29 -15.35 24.67
N HIS A 142 19.65 -16.35 24.05
CA HIS A 142 19.73 -16.63 22.61
C HIS A 142 18.31 -16.78 22.06
N ILE A 143 17.97 -15.90 21.12
CA ILE A 143 16.68 -15.87 20.43
C ILE A 143 16.92 -16.07 18.94
N LEU A 144 16.10 -16.94 18.35
CA LEU A 144 15.92 -17.03 16.92
C LEU A 144 14.45 -16.71 16.59
N VAL A 145 14.24 -15.71 15.74
CA VAL A 145 12.91 -15.34 15.24
C VAL A 145 12.88 -15.53 13.73
N SER A 146 11.91 -16.30 13.25
CA SER A 146 11.64 -16.45 11.82
C SER A 146 10.51 -15.50 11.45
N VAL A 147 10.73 -14.71 10.41
CA VAL A 147 9.77 -13.75 9.87
C VAL A 147 9.61 -13.90 8.37
N GLU A 148 8.52 -13.36 7.84
CA GLU A 148 8.29 -13.20 6.42
C GLU A 148 8.19 -11.71 6.09
N GLY A 149 9.12 -11.23 5.26
CA GLY A 149 8.96 -9.95 4.58
C GLY A 149 8.01 -10.12 3.41
N LEU A 150 6.92 -9.37 3.38
CA LEU A 150 5.91 -9.41 2.34
C LEU A 150 6.01 -8.17 1.45
N GLN A 151 5.98 -8.39 0.15
CA GLN A 151 5.75 -7.33 -0.83
C GLN A 151 4.35 -7.51 -1.45
N ILE A 152 3.53 -6.47 -1.39
CA ILE A 152 2.12 -6.54 -1.82
C ILE A 152 1.90 -5.45 -2.90
N PRO A 153 1.79 -5.81 -4.19
CA PRO A 153 1.62 -4.84 -5.26
C PRO A 153 0.23 -4.20 -5.23
N ILE A 154 0.13 -2.90 -5.55
CA ILE A 154 -1.14 -2.17 -5.49
C ILE A 154 -2.09 -2.56 -6.63
N PHE A 155 -1.56 -2.96 -7.80
CA PHE A 155 -2.37 -3.39 -8.95
C PHE A 155 -2.98 -4.80 -8.80
N GLN A 156 -3.28 -5.23 -7.57
CA GLN A 156 -4.15 -6.37 -7.32
C GLN A 156 -5.57 -5.97 -6.92
N PHE A 157 -5.80 -4.66 -6.72
CA PHE A 157 -7.12 -4.09 -6.54
C PHE A 157 -7.74 -3.79 -7.91
N GLY A 158 -9.05 -4.03 -7.99
CA GLY A 158 -9.84 -3.44 -9.05
C GLY A 158 -10.01 -1.93 -8.79
N VAL A 159 -10.26 -1.56 -7.54
CA VAL A 159 -10.36 -0.18 -7.06
C VAL A 159 -9.64 -0.04 -5.73
N PHE A 160 -8.76 0.94 -5.61
CA PHE A 160 -8.12 1.35 -4.36
C PHE A 160 -8.14 2.87 -4.24
N TYR A 161 -8.58 3.40 -3.10
CA TYR A 161 -8.54 4.82 -2.78
C TYR A 161 -7.85 5.04 -1.45
N ASP A 162 -6.92 5.99 -1.37
CA ASP A 162 -6.33 6.38 -0.09
C ASP A 162 -7.30 7.21 0.77
N ASP A 163 -8.10 8.08 0.14
CA ASP A 163 -9.19 8.81 0.81
C ASP A 163 -10.54 8.10 0.63
N SER A 164 -11.61 8.78 1.03
CA SER A 164 -12.99 8.30 0.95
C SER A 164 -13.37 8.02 -0.49
N LEU A 165 -14.03 6.88 -0.71
CA LEU A 165 -14.44 6.44 -2.04
C LEU A 165 -15.94 6.67 -2.21
N GLU A 166 -16.32 7.39 -3.27
CA GLU A 166 -17.71 7.48 -3.72
C GLU A 166 -17.94 6.66 -5.00
N ILE A 167 -19.02 5.89 -5.04
CA ILE A 167 -19.44 5.14 -6.23
C ILE A 167 -20.93 5.40 -6.45
N HIS A 168 -21.26 6.27 -7.40
CA HIS A 168 -22.63 6.71 -7.69
C HIS A 168 -23.04 6.59 -9.17
N PRO A 169 -22.83 5.44 -9.82
CA PRO A 169 -23.12 5.29 -11.23
C PRO A 169 -24.62 5.51 -11.51
N GLY A 170 -24.89 6.41 -12.46
CA GLY A 170 -26.25 6.68 -12.94
C GLY A 170 -26.88 5.47 -13.66
N ALA A 171 -26.08 4.77 -14.47
CA ALA A 171 -26.48 3.54 -15.17
C ALA A 171 -26.08 2.29 -14.37
N THR A 172 -26.55 1.12 -14.80
CA THR A 172 -26.13 -0.16 -14.20
C THR A 172 -24.62 -0.34 -14.31
N MET A 173 -23.98 -0.71 -13.20
CA MET A 173 -22.57 -1.06 -13.13
C MET A 173 -22.43 -2.49 -12.63
N ASP A 174 -21.60 -3.28 -13.29
CA ASP A 174 -21.31 -4.65 -12.91
C ASP A 174 -19.79 -4.81 -12.79
N PHE A 175 -19.29 -4.91 -11.56
CA PHE A 175 -17.86 -4.78 -11.26
C PHE A 175 -17.27 -6.05 -10.68
N VAL A 176 -16.26 -6.58 -11.37
CA VAL A 176 -15.48 -7.74 -10.93
C VAL A 176 -14.08 -7.29 -10.57
N GLY A 177 -13.81 -7.17 -9.28
CA GLY A 177 -12.51 -6.75 -8.76
C GLY A 177 -12.61 -6.44 -7.28
N ARG A 178 -11.48 -6.50 -6.57
CA ARG A 178 -11.45 -6.05 -5.16
C ARG A 178 -11.61 -4.54 -5.10
N VAL A 179 -12.38 -4.08 -4.13
CA VAL A 179 -12.57 -2.66 -3.85
C VAL A 179 -12.04 -2.39 -2.45
N HIS A 180 -11.16 -1.40 -2.32
CA HIS A 180 -10.65 -0.93 -1.04
C HIS A 180 -10.65 0.59 -0.95
N THR A 181 -10.90 1.11 0.25
CA THR A 181 -10.56 2.49 0.62
C THR A 181 -9.92 2.51 2.00
N ASN A 182 -8.84 3.29 2.13
CA ASN A 182 -8.19 3.59 3.40
C ASN A 182 -9.03 4.52 4.32
N SER A 183 -10.20 4.94 3.85
CA SER A 183 -11.17 5.75 4.59
C SER A 183 -12.58 5.13 4.50
N SER A 184 -13.63 5.95 4.44
CA SER A 184 -15.02 5.52 4.36
C SER A 184 -15.50 5.34 2.92
N LEU A 185 -16.47 4.45 2.73
CA LEU A 185 -17.06 4.15 1.43
C LEU A 185 -18.51 4.66 1.36
N PHE A 186 -18.82 5.40 0.31
CA PHE A 186 -20.15 5.93 0.03
C PHE A 186 -20.69 5.28 -1.24
N LEU A 187 -21.70 4.42 -1.08
CA LEU A 187 -22.28 3.65 -2.18
C LEU A 187 -23.71 4.07 -2.47
N GLY A 188 -23.97 4.33 -3.75
CA GLY A 188 -25.31 4.65 -4.22
C GLY A 188 -25.48 4.36 -5.70
N THR A 189 -26.74 4.27 -6.14
CA THR A 189 -27.06 4.16 -7.56
C THR A 189 -28.55 4.41 -7.76
N ASN A 190 -28.94 5.02 -8.87
CA ASN A 190 -30.35 5.11 -9.27
C ASN A 190 -30.81 3.92 -10.15
N SER A 191 -29.92 2.96 -10.43
CA SER A 191 -30.18 1.74 -11.19
C SER A 191 -29.81 0.48 -10.39
N THR A 192 -28.86 -0.32 -10.86
CA THR A 192 -28.33 -1.49 -10.16
C THR A 192 -26.81 -1.47 -10.20
N ASN A 193 -26.16 -1.64 -9.04
CA ASN A 193 -24.72 -1.81 -8.96
C ASN A 193 -24.41 -3.20 -8.40
N ARG A 194 -23.56 -3.99 -9.07
CA ARG A 194 -23.20 -5.36 -8.70
C ARG A 194 -21.71 -5.45 -8.40
N PHE A 195 -21.37 -6.02 -7.25
CA PHE A 195 -19.99 -6.29 -6.85
C PHE A 195 -19.78 -7.80 -6.68
N HIS A 196 -18.78 -8.35 -7.37
CA HIS A 196 -18.53 -9.79 -7.40
C HIS A 196 -17.43 -10.29 -6.46
N LYS A 197 -16.65 -9.37 -5.90
CA LYS A 197 -15.48 -9.67 -5.08
C LYS A 197 -15.51 -8.84 -3.81
N MET A 198 -14.46 -8.99 -3.02
CA MET A 198 -14.35 -8.38 -1.70
C MET A 198 -14.35 -6.85 -1.77
N ILE A 199 -15.11 -6.23 -0.87
CA ILE A 199 -15.17 -4.80 -0.61
C ILE A 199 -14.71 -4.58 0.83
N THR A 200 -13.60 -3.86 0.99
CA THR A 200 -13.05 -3.53 2.30
C THR A 200 -12.91 -2.02 2.46
N MET A 201 -13.07 -1.52 3.67
CA MET A 201 -12.86 -0.11 4.00
C MET A 201 -12.33 0.00 5.42
N ALA A 202 -11.35 0.89 5.63
CA ALA A 202 -10.82 1.16 6.96
C ALA A 202 -11.71 2.10 7.78
N GLY A 203 -12.68 2.75 7.15
CA GLY A 203 -13.73 3.54 7.78
C GLY A 203 -15.08 2.81 7.83
N ASP A 204 -16.15 3.59 7.67
CA ASP A 204 -17.54 3.14 7.69
C ASP A 204 -18.16 3.09 6.29
N LEU A 205 -19.29 2.39 6.17
CA LEU A 205 -20.07 2.31 4.94
C LEU A 205 -21.29 3.24 5.06
N TYR A 206 -21.51 4.06 4.03
CA TYR A 206 -22.66 4.96 3.93
C TYR A 206 -23.39 4.76 2.60
N ARG A 207 -24.70 5.03 2.58
CA ARG A 207 -25.56 4.89 1.38
C ARG A 207 -26.13 6.22 0.86
N PHE A 208 -25.38 7.29 1.05
CA PHE A 208 -25.69 8.65 0.62
C PHE A 208 -24.43 9.34 0.08
N ARG A 209 -24.57 10.50 -0.55
CA ARG A 209 -23.42 11.31 -1.00
C ARG A 209 -22.73 12.05 0.15
N ILE A 210 -21.40 12.14 0.11
CA ILE A 210 -20.58 12.85 1.11
C ILE A 210 -21.06 14.31 1.30
N TRP A 211 -21.25 15.05 0.20
CA TRP A 211 -21.48 16.49 0.25
C TRP A 211 -22.85 16.90 0.78
N ASN A 212 -23.93 16.26 0.29
CA ASN A 212 -25.31 16.72 0.54
C ASN A 212 -26.22 15.66 1.17
N HIS A 213 -25.69 14.48 1.50
CA HIS A 213 -26.45 13.35 2.05
C HIS A 213 -27.64 12.92 1.18
N GLU A 214 -27.59 13.16 -0.13
CA GLU A 214 -28.58 12.65 -1.08
C GLU A 214 -28.55 11.12 -1.08
N THR A 215 -29.73 10.51 -0.91
CA THR A 215 -29.92 9.06 -0.95
C THR A 215 -30.36 8.59 -2.34
N PHE A 216 -30.21 7.30 -2.60
CA PHE A 216 -30.49 6.72 -3.91
C PHE A 216 -31.61 5.68 -3.89
N THR A 217 -32.31 5.51 -5.01
CA THR A 217 -33.47 4.60 -5.12
C THR A 217 -33.13 3.23 -5.73
N GLY A 218 -31.93 3.05 -6.27
CA GLY A 218 -31.50 1.83 -6.92
C GLY A 218 -31.03 0.74 -5.96
N SER A 219 -30.61 -0.39 -6.53
CA SER A 219 -30.18 -1.58 -5.77
C SER A 219 -28.68 -1.79 -5.84
N ILE A 220 -28.04 -1.93 -4.69
CA ILE A 220 -26.64 -2.37 -4.59
C ILE A 220 -26.66 -3.86 -4.22
N LEU A 221 -26.00 -4.67 -5.03
CA LEU A 221 -25.95 -6.13 -4.88
C LEU A 221 -24.49 -6.55 -4.69
N ILE A 222 -24.22 -7.31 -3.63
CA ILE A 222 -22.90 -7.88 -3.36
C ILE A 222 -23.09 -9.40 -3.39
N SER A 223 -22.27 -10.11 -4.17
CA SER A 223 -22.35 -11.57 -4.14
C SER A 223 -21.64 -12.14 -2.93
N ASP A 224 -22.15 -13.25 -2.39
CA ASP A 224 -21.51 -14.07 -1.36
C ASP A 224 -20.44 -15.01 -1.96
N PRO A 225 -19.63 -15.73 -1.14
CA PRO A 225 -18.61 -16.66 -1.63
C PRO A 225 -19.08 -17.67 -2.70
N ASP A 226 -20.35 -18.07 -2.66
CA ASP A 226 -20.99 -18.99 -3.61
C ASP A 226 -21.56 -18.29 -4.86
N SER A 227 -21.27 -17.00 -5.03
CA SER A 227 -21.68 -16.14 -6.14
C SER A 227 -23.17 -15.82 -6.19
N VAL A 228 -23.88 -15.90 -5.06
CA VAL A 228 -25.27 -15.49 -4.92
C VAL A 228 -25.35 -14.03 -4.52
N PHE A 229 -26.10 -13.22 -5.26
CA PHE A 229 -26.25 -11.78 -4.99
C PHE A 229 -27.24 -11.49 -3.86
N VAL A 230 -26.80 -10.71 -2.88
CA VAL A 230 -27.61 -10.20 -1.77
C VAL A 230 -27.66 -8.67 -1.85
N ALA A 231 -28.85 -8.10 -1.61
CA ALA A 231 -29.03 -6.66 -1.64
C ALA A 231 -28.51 -6.00 -0.36
N LEU A 232 -27.64 -5.00 -0.51
CA LEU A 232 -27.23 -4.11 0.56
C LEU A 232 -28.35 -3.11 0.83
N THR A 233 -29.04 -3.30 1.94
CA THR A 233 -30.23 -2.52 2.34
C THR A 233 -30.01 -1.64 3.57
N TYR A 234 -28.80 -1.67 4.12
CA TYR A 234 -28.39 -0.99 5.35
C TYR A 234 -26.95 -0.48 5.22
N ASP A 235 -26.55 0.34 6.19
CA ASP A 235 -25.24 0.99 6.26
C ASP A 235 -24.84 1.19 7.73
N SER A 236 -23.66 1.78 7.99
CA SER A 236 -23.11 1.95 9.33
C SER A 236 -23.98 2.84 10.23
N GLU A 237 -24.82 3.72 9.67
CA GLU A 237 -25.70 4.62 10.42
C GLU A 237 -27.10 4.05 10.69
N THR A 238 -27.43 2.91 10.08
CA THR A 238 -28.71 2.25 10.33
C THR A 238 -28.88 1.98 11.83
N PRO A 239 -30.03 2.33 12.47
CA PRO A 239 -30.16 2.33 13.93
C PRO A 239 -29.84 1.02 14.66
N ALA A 240 -29.93 -0.13 13.97
CA ALA A 240 -29.57 -1.43 14.53
C ALA A 240 -28.04 -1.65 14.65
N TYR A 241 -27.25 -0.88 13.91
CA TYR A 241 -25.80 -1.05 13.75
C TYR A 241 -24.99 0.18 14.17
N ALA A 242 -25.61 1.36 14.23
CA ALA A 242 -24.97 2.59 14.69
C ALA A 242 -24.37 2.41 16.10
N GLY A 243 -23.04 2.44 16.19
CA GLY A 243 -22.29 2.21 17.43
C GLY A 243 -22.30 0.75 17.94
N ASN A 244 -22.77 -0.20 17.14
CA ASN A 244 -22.84 -1.63 17.48
C ASN A 244 -22.08 -2.49 16.46
N ASP A 245 -20.76 -2.42 16.53
CA ASP A 245 -19.83 -3.13 15.64
C ASP A 245 -20.07 -4.66 15.63
N ALA A 246 -20.45 -5.26 16.78
CA ALA A 246 -20.73 -6.69 16.86
C ALA A 246 -21.97 -7.11 16.05
N ALA A 247 -23.04 -6.31 16.10
CA ALA A 247 -24.24 -6.54 15.30
C ALA A 247 -23.96 -6.33 13.80
N TRP A 248 -23.18 -5.29 13.46
CA TRP A 248 -22.72 -5.03 12.11
C TRP A 248 -21.96 -6.23 11.53
N VAL A 249 -20.90 -6.68 12.21
CA VAL A 249 -20.06 -7.82 11.78
C VAL A 249 -20.88 -9.11 11.64
N THR A 250 -21.80 -9.36 12.57
CA THR A 250 -22.68 -10.53 12.48
C THR A 250 -23.55 -10.46 11.23
N ARG A 251 -24.13 -9.29 10.97
CA ARG A 251 -25.03 -9.06 9.84
C ARG A 251 -24.32 -9.18 8.50
N THR A 252 -23.20 -8.49 8.32
CA THR A 252 -22.44 -8.51 7.05
C THR A 252 -21.83 -9.88 6.77
N ASN A 253 -21.40 -10.62 7.78
CA ASN A 253 -20.96 -12.01 7.60
C ASN A 253 -22.11 -12.93 7.19
N THR A 254 -23.30 -12.72 7.75
CA THR A 254 -24.49 -13.51 7.40
C THR A 254 -24.93 -13.26 5.96
N ASP A 255 -25.00 -11.98 5.55
CA ASP A 255 -25.52 -11.60 4.25
C ASP A 255 -24.49 -11.77 3.11
N PHE A 256 -23.20 -11.58 3.39
CA PHE A 256 -22.17 -11.48 2.35
C PHE A 256 -21.00 -12.45 2.53
N GLY A 257 -21.06 -13.36 3.51
CA GLY A 257 -20.00 -14.37 3.74
C GLY A 257 -18.62 -13.76 3.95
N GLY A 258 -18.55 -12.59 4.59
CA GLY A 258 -17.30 -11.87 4.85
C GLY A 258 -16.72 -11.10 3.67
N ARG A 259 -17.48 -10.90 2.58
CA ARG A 259 -17.05 -10.09 1.42
C ARG A 259 -17.23 -8.59 1.60
N LEU A 260 -18.02 -8.13 2.57
CA LEU A 260 -18.13 -6.72 2.95
C LEU A 260 -17.53 -6.55 4.35
N ARG A 261 -16.44 -5.79 4.47
CA ARG A 261 -15.76 -5.55 5.76
C ARG A 261 -15.42 -4.08 5.95
N THR A 262 -15.68 -3.58 7.15
CA THR A 262 -15.43 -2.20 7.59
C THR A 262 -14.44 -2.17 8.76
N ARG A 263 -14.16 -1.00 9.33
CA ARG A 263 -13.41 -0.86 10.60
C ARG A 263 -13.88 -1.80 11.72
N ALA A 264 -15.19 -2.10 11.77
CA ALA A 264 -15.77 -3.01 12.76
C ALA A 264 -15.24 -4.45 12.64
N HIS A 265 -14.66 -4.80 11.48
CA HIS A 265 -13.99 -6.09 11.23
C HIS A 265 -12.48 -6.02 11.46
N ASN A 266 -11.99 -4.95 12.11
CA ASN A 266 -10.56 -4.63 12.27
C ASN A 266 -9.82 -4.41 10.94
N ILE A 267 -10.53 -3.90 9.93
CA ILE A 267 -9.86 -3.39 8.73
C ILE A 267 -9.21 -2.06 9.12
N VAL A 268 -7.91 -1.96 8.87
CA VAL A 268 -7.10 -0.75 9.07
C VAL A 268 -6.65 -0.22 7.71
N PRO A 269 -6.26 1.06 7.60
CA PRO A 269 -5.69 1.59 6.38
C PRO A 269 -4.48 0.74 5.97
N LEU A 270 -4.44 0.37 4.70
CA LEU A 270 -3.30 -0.32 4.11
C LEU A 270 -2.18 0.69 3.91
N GLY A 271 -0.95 0.28 4.22
CA GLY A 271 0.21 1.13 4.01
C GLY A 271 0.31 1.51 2.55
N LEU A 272 0.56 2.80 2.29
CA LEU A 272 0.85 3.25 0.95
C LEU A 272 2.25 2.77 0.55
N PRO A 273 2.49 2.54 -0.75
CA PRO A 273 3.80 2.13 -1.28
C PRO A 273 4.79 3.31 -1.30
N ILE A 274 4.83 4.08 -0.22
CA ILE A 274 5.66 5.25 0.01
C ILE A 274 5.86 5.43 1.52
N PRO A 275 6.99 5.99 1.96
CA PRO A 275 7.18 6.37 3.34
C PRO A 275 6.11 7.38 3.79
N GLY A 276 5.48 7.16 4.95
CA GLY A 276 4.40 8.03 5.48
C GLY A 276 4.79 9.48 5.80
N SER A 277 6.07 9.86 5.64
CA SER A 277 6.51 11.25 5.72
C SER A 277 6.48 11.98 4.37
N ILE A 278 6.03 11.32 3.31
CA ILE A 278 6.03 11.84 1.93
C ILE A 278 4.60 11.79 1.42
N GLU A 279 4.16 12.88 0.81
CA GLU A 279 2.85 12.95 0.15
C GLU A 279 2.84 12.03 -1.10
N PRO A 280 1.76 11.26 -1.33
CA PRO A 280 1.72 10.28 -2.43
C PRO A 280 1.93 10.84 -3.83
N ILE A 281 1.51 12.08 -4.06
CA ILE A 281 1.70 12.74 -5.36
C ILE A 281 3.18 12.88 -5.73
N GLU A 282 4.09 12.87 -4.77
CA GLU A 282 5.54 12.97 -5.00
C GLU A 282 6.11 11.80 -5.81
N ILE A 283 5.37 10.69 -5.97
CA ILE A 283 5.75 9.54 -6.82
C ILE A 283 5.79 9.94 -8.31
N ILE A 284 4.87 10.80 -8.75
CA ILE A 284 4.76 11.24 -10.15
C ILE A 284 5.49 12.56 -10.41
N ARG A 285 5.96 13.26 -9.38
CA ARG A 285 6.66 14.54 -9.53
C ARG A 285 8.00 14.37 -10.25
N ARG A 286 8.40 15.42 -10.98
CA ARG A 286 9.69 15.47 -11.65
C ARG A 286 10.80 15.41 -10.60
N ARG A 287 11.86 14.63 -10.85
CA ARG A 287 12.94 14.47 -9.87
C ARG A 287 13.62 15.79 -9.49
N ASP A 288 13.98 15.91 -8.22
CA ASP A 288 14.81 16.99 -7.70
C ASP A 288 16.14 16.44 -7.16
N ALA A 289 17.22 17.21 -7.33
CA ALA A 289 18.55 16.78 -6.84
C ALA A 289 18.57 16.59 -5.32
N GLY A 290 17.76 17.37 -4.60
CA GLY A 290 17.57 17.34 -3.16
C GLY A 290 16.67 16.21 -2.65
N ASP A 291 16.08 15.39 -3.53
CA ASP A 291 15.26 14.24 -3.11
C ASP A 291 16.06 13.32 -2.19
N GLY A 292 15.46 12.95 -1.05
CA GLY A 292 16.02 11.98 -0.12
C GLY A 292 16.12 10.57 -0.73
N VAL A 293 16.88 9.69 -0.08
CA VAL A 293 17.09 8.32 -0.59
C VAL A 293 15.77 7.56 -0.78
N ALA A 294 14.85 7.66 0.18
CA ALA A 294 13.56 6.97 0.10
C ALA A 294 12.69 7.47 -1.07
N LEU A 295 12.64 8.79 -1.29
CA LEU A 295 11.87 9.38 -2.40
C LEU A 295 12.49 9.02 -3.77
N LYS A 296 13.82 8.94 -3.84
CA LYS A 296 14.53 8.50 -5.05
C LYS A 296 14.18 7.07 -5.46
N LEU A 297 13.86 6.21 -4.50
CA LEU A 297 13.47 4.83 -4.78
C LEU A 297 12.04 4.73 -5.32
N GLU A 298 11.12 5.59 -4.88
CA GLU A 298 9.71 5.51 -5.26
C GLU A 298 9.33 6.38 -6.48
N ARG A 299 10.00 7.53 -6.67
CA ARG A 299 9.66 8.47 -7.74
C ARG A 299 9.94 7.90 -9.13
N LEU A 300 8.90 7.87 -9.97
CA LEU A 300 8.96 7.26 -11.30
C LEU A 300 9.96 7.94 -12.24
N ASP A 301 10.25 9.23 -12.08
CA ASP A 301 11.31 9.93 -12.82
C ASP A 301 12.71 9.37 -12.48
N TRP A 302 12.99 9.07 -11.20
CA TRP A 302 14.25 8.44 -10.79
C TRP A 302 14.35 6.99 -11.26
N GLN A 303 13.22 6.29 -11.38
CA GLN A 303 13.17 4.93 -11.89
C GLN A 303 13.27 4.86 -13.42
N ALA A 304 12.76 5.84 -14.16
CA ALA A 304 12.61 5.77 -15.61
C ALA A 304 13.94 5.75 -16.38
N ASP A 305 14.11 4.77 -17.27
CA ASP A 305 15.19 4.79 -18.26
C ASP A 305 14.89 5.67 -19.47
N THR A 306 13.64 6.05 -19.71
CA THR A 306 13.31 7.03 -20.75
C THR A 306 12.61 8.20 -20.11
N ARG A 307 13.24 9.37 -20.19
CA ARG A 307 12.68 10.62 -19.68
C ARG A 307 12.54 11.64 -20.77
N ILE A 308 11.39 12.28 -20.81
CA ILE A 308 11.06 13.32 -21.79
C ILE A 308 10.73 14.58 -21.03
N TYR A 309 11.53 15.64 -21.21
CA TYR A 309 11.24 16.95 -20.63
C TYR A 309 10.98 17.97 -21.70
N ALA A 310 9.92 18.76 -21.52
CA ALA A 310 9.59 19.87 -22.38
C ALA A 310 9.48 21.20 -21.62
N SER A 311 9.82 22.28 -22.30
CA SER A 311 9.51 23.65 -21.87
C SER A 311 8.00 23.92 -21.94
N ALA A 312 7.54 24.92 -21.19
CA ALA A 312 6.12 25.26 -21.10
C ALA A 312 5.48 25.63 -22.45
N ASP A 313 6.25 26.23 -23.35
CA ASP A 313 5.85 26.63 -24.70
C ASP A 313 6.11 25.54 -25.76
N LEU A 314 6.57 24.36 -25.34
CA LEU A 314 6.96 23.23 -26.19
C LEU A 314 8.05 23.55 -27.24
N SER A 315 8.79 24.66 -27.07
CA SER A 315 9.87 25.07 -27.99
C SER A 315 11.12 24.20 -27.87
N SER A 316 11.29 23.56 -26.72
CA SER A 316 12.38 22.62 -26.45
C SER A 316 11.83 21.33 -25.86
N VAL A 317 12.25 20.21 -26.44
CA VAL A 317 11.96 18.85 -25.97
C VAL A 317 13.28 18.08 -25.92
N SER A 318 13.53 17.43 -24.79
CA SER A 318 14.74 16.63 -24.57
C SER A 318 14.36 15.23 -24.13
N ILE A 319 15.05 14.23 -24.67
CA ILE A 319 14.91 12.83 -24.27
C ILE A 319 16.24 12.39 -23.66
N MET A 320 16.20 11.75 -22.51
CA MET A 320 17.39 11.33 -21.78
C MET A 320 17.18 9.99 -21.08
N ASN A 321 18.27 9.25 -20.90
CA ASN A 321 18.28 8.02 -20.12
C ASN A 321 18.33 8.29 -18.61
N ASN A 322 18.25 7.27 -17.75
CA ASN A 322 18.28 7.47 -16.29
C ASN A 322 19.58 8.15 -15.78
N ALA A 323 20.72 7.91 -16.43
CA ALA A 323 21.99 8.56 -16.12
C ALA A 323 22.05 10.05 -16.56
N GLY A 324 21.04 10.54 -17.28
CA GLY A 324 20.97 11.92 -17.78
C GLY A 324 21.65 12.11 -19.14
N ALA A 325 22.12 11.04 -19.79
CA ALA A 325 22.66 11.12 -21.14
C ALA A 325 21.53 11.26 -22.16
N ALA A 326 21.76 12.04 -23.21
CA ALA A 326 20.79 12.22 -24.29
C ALA A 326 20.44 10.87 -24.94
N LYS A 327 19.15 10.66 -25.19
CA LYS A 327 18.58 9.49 -25.86
C LYS A 327 17.82 9.97 -27.10
N VAL A 328 17.71 9.10 -28.11
CA VAL A 328 16.93 9.38 -29.33
C VAL A 328 16.10 8.13 -29.60
N PHE A 329 14.82 8.32 -29.91
CA PHE A 329 13.97 7.21 -30.32
C PHE A 329 14.39 6.65 -31.68
N SER A 330 14.19 5.34 -31.83
CA SER A 330 14.48 4.63 -33.07
C SER A 330 13.74 5.24 -34.27
N ASP A 331 12.50 5.68 -34.06
CA ASP A 331 11.77 6.57 -34.98
C ASP A 331 11.64 7.96 -34.33
N PRO A 332 12.34 8.99 -34.85
CA PRO A 332 12.26 10.36 -34.32
C PRO A 332 10.85 10.97 -34.38
N THR A 333 9.96 10.44 -35.23
CA THR A 333 8.57 10.90 -35.36
C THR A 333 7.61 10.21 -34.40
N ALA A 334 8.12 9.38 -33.48
CA ALA A 334 7.36 8.86 -32.34
C ALA A 334 6.93 9.96 -31.36
N LEU A 335 7.60 11.12 -31.40
CA LEU A 335 7.30 12.25 -30.54
C LEU A 335 6.92 13.47 -31.37
N ALA A 336 5.81 14.12 -31.02
CA ALA A 336 5.38 15.38 -31.62
C ALA A 336 4.90 16.35 -30.54
N THR A 337 4.85 17.64 -30.87
CA THR A 337 4.26 18.68 -30.02
C THR A 337 3.03 19.23 -30.70
N SER A 338 2.02 19.57 -29.90
CA SER A 338 0.81 20.25 -30.34
C SER A 338 0.47 21.33 -29.34
N TYR A 339 0.98 22.53 -29.60
CA TYR A 339 0.58 23.72 -28.87
C TYR A 339 -0.87 24.04 -29.19
N ASP A 340 -1.65 24.43 -28.19
CA ASP A 340 -3.05 24.81 -28.37
C ASP A 340 -3.88 23.70 -29.04
N ALA A 341 -3.75 22.45 -28.57
CA ALA A 341 -4.34 21.30 -29.25
C ALA A 341 -5.88 21.33 -29.22
N PHE A 342 -6.46 21.54 -28.04
CA PHE A 342 -7.91 21.63 -27.84
C PHE A 342 -8.22 22.45 -26.58
N TYR A 343 -9.49 22.83 -26.42
CA TYR A 343 -9.96 23.51 -25.21
C TYR A 343 -10.57 22.49 -24.24
N ASP A 344 -10.06 22.41 -23.02
CA ASP A 344 -10.65 21.58 -21.96
C ASP A 344 -11.71 22.43 -21.22
N ASP A 345 -12.99 22.14 -21.47
CA ASP A 345 -14.11 22.84 -20.83
C ASP A 345 -14.19 22.56 -19.31
N ARG A 346 -13.62 21.44 -18.81
CA ARG A 346 -13.53 21.15 -17.36
C ARG A 346 -12.54 22.10 -16.70
N GLU A 347 -11.37 22.25 -17.30
CA GLU A 347 -10.29 23.07 -16.75
C GLU A 347 -10.42 24.56 -17.17
N ASN A 348 -11.31 24.86 -18.12
CA ASN A 348 -11.53 26.17 -18.70
C ASN A 348 -10.24 26.80 -19.26
N GLN A 349 -9.42 25.97 -19.92
CA GLN A 349 -8.10 26.32 -20.43
C GLN A 349 -7.81 25.61 -21.76
N TRP A 350 -6.91 26.21 -22.55
CA TRP A 350 -6.32 25.52 -23.70
C TRP A 350 -5.29 24.50 -23.25
N THR A 351 -5.20 23.38 -23.95
CA THR A 351 -4.30 22.26 -23.63
C THR A 351 -3.13 22.19 -24.60
N ASP A 352 -1.91 22.26 -24.08
CA ASP A 352 -0.68 22.02 -24.82
C ASP A 352 -0.25 20.55 -24.63
N LEU A 353 -0.02 19.85 -25.75
CA LEU A 353 0.24 18.42 -25.74
C LEU A 353 1.63 18.06 -26.25
N LEU A 354 2.26 17.12 -25.54
CA LEU A 354 3.29 16.27 -26.10
C LEU A 354 2.65 14.93 -26.53
N ILE A 355 2.76 14.58 -27.80
CA ILE A 355 2.10 13.43 -28.41
C ILE A 355 3.13 12.31 -28.58
N LEU A 356 2.87 11.17 -27.95
CA LEU A 356 3.67 9.96 -28.06
C LEU A 356 2.93 8.92 -28.90
N ASP A 357 3.47 8.61 -30.06
CA ASP A 357 2.97 7.56 -30.95
C ASP A 357 3.57 6.22 -30.55
N VAL A 358 2.78 5.43 -29.81
CA VAL A 358 3.22 4.15 -29.23
C VAL A 358 3.57 3.13 -30.31
N SER A 359 2.93 3.21 -31.49
CA SER A 359 3.18 2.30 -32.59
C SER A 359 4.57 2.42 -33.22
N LYS A 360 5.26 3.54 -32.95
CA LYS A 360 6.60 3.84 -33.46
C LYS A 360 7.71 3.56 -32.45
N LEU A 361 7.36 3.15 -31.23
CA LEU A 361 8.32 2.79 -30.19
C LEU A 361 8.76 1.34 -30.35
N THR A 362 9.98 1.05 -29.90
CA THR A 362 10.54 -0.30 -29.76
C THR A 362 10.79 -0.64 -28.30
N ALA A 363 10.98 -1.93 -27.98
CA ALA A 363 11.36 -2.34 -26.62
C ALA A 363 12.66 -1.66 -26.13
N GLY A 364 13.61 -1.38 -27.04
CA GLY A 364 14.84 -0.66 -26.70
C GLY A 364 14.60 0.82 -26.37
N ASP A 365 13.60 1.45 -26.99
CA ASP A 365 13.21 2.83 -26.66
C ASP A 365 12.63 2.92 -25.25
N LEU A 366 11.99 1.86 -24.76
CA LEU A 366 11.41 1.81 -23.40
C LEU A 366 12.46 1.56 -22.30
N GLY A 367 13.59 0.95 -22.62
CA GLY A 367 14.61 0.60 -21.62
C GLY A 367 14.07 -0.37 -20.57
N ASN A 368 13.95 0.08 -19.32
CA ASN A 368 13.36 -0.70 -18.23
C ASN A 368 11.82 -0.77 -18.25
N GLY A 369 11.18 -0.20 -19.28
CA GLY A 369 9.73 -0.22 -19.43
C GLY A 369 9.02 0.98 -18.82
N ILE A 370 9.73 1.96 -18.26
CA ILE A 370 9.12 3.17 -17.69
C ILE A 370 9.51 4.38 -18.55
N ILE A 371 8.49 5.05 -19.09
CA ILE A 371 8.63 6.37 -19.72
C ILE A 371 8.09 7.41 -18.76
N TYR A 372 8.95 8.31 -18.31
CA TYR A 372 8.54 9.48 -17.56
C TYR A 372 8.50 10.71 -18.47
N VAL A 373 7.44 11.49 -18.40
CA VAL A 373 7.28 12.71 -19.20
C VAL A 373 6.85 13.87 -18.32
N SER A 374 7.49 15.03 -18.49
CA SER A 374 7.12 16.24 -17.78
C SER A 374 7.25 17.46 -18.70
N ILE A 375 6.16 18.21 -18.78
CA ILE A 375 6.09 19.53 -19.41
C ILE A 375 6.09 20.54 -18.27
N THR A 376 6.96 21.55 -18.39
CA THR A 376 7.05 22.59 -17.36
C THR A 376 5.72 23.33 -17.24
N GLU A 377 5.14 23.35 -16.04
CA GLU A 377 3.94 24.13 -15.73
C GLU A 377 4.26 25.63 -15.66
N ASP A 378 3.38 26.46 -16.23
CA ASP A 378 3.45 27.92 -16.18
C ASP A 378 2.14 28.60 -15.72
N GLY A 379 1.11 27.78 -15.42
CA GLY A 379 -0.20 28.24 -14.97
C GLY A 379 -1.04 28.96 -16.03
N THR A 380 -0.59 29.04 -17.28
CA THR A 380 -1.32 29.74 -18.34
C THR A 380 -2.26 28.82 -19.11
N ARG A 381 -1.91 27.54 -19.20
CA ARG A 381 -2.56 26.52 -20.02
C ARG A 381 -2.36 25.15 -19.40
N GLN A 382 -3.32 24.26 -19.65
CA GLN A 382 -3.20 22.86 -19.27
C GLN A 382 -2.07 22.21 -20.04
N LYS A 383 -1.25 21.42 -19.35
CA LYS A 383 -0.20 20.60 -19.99
C LYS A 383 -0.61 19.14 -19.94
N GLY A 384 -0.28 18.41 -21.00
CA GLY A 384 -0.50 16.98 -20.97
C GLY A 384 0.22 16.18 -22.03
N ILE A 385 0.19 14.87 -21.83
CA ILE A 385 0.82 13.90 -22.70
C ILE A 385 -0.28 13.09 -23.35
N LYS A 386 -0.26 12.97 -24.66
CA LYS A 386 -1.24 12.15 -25.39
C LYS A 386 -0.60 10.92 -25.98
N LEU A 387 -1.05 9.75 -25.55
CA LEU A 387 -0.71 8.46 -26.12
C LEU A 387 -1.62 8.16 -27.29
N ILE A 388 -1.06 7.88 -28.47
CA ILE A 388 -1.80 7.50 -29.68
C ILE A 388 -1.32 6.17 -30.24
N ASN A 389 -2.18 5.52 -31.03
CA ASN A 389 -1.88 4.28 -31.75
C ASN A 389 -1.39 3.13 -30.83
N GLY A 390 -1.90 3.07 -29.61
CA GLY A 390 -1.47 2.11 -28.58
C GLY A 390 -2.11 0.73 -28.65
N THR A 391 -2.76 0.34 -29.77
CA THR A 391 -3.45 -0.96 -29.89
C THR A 391 -2.53 -2.15 -29.59
N THR A 392 -1.26 -2.05 -29.98
CA THR A 392 -0.17 -3.00 -29.67
C THR A 392 0.93 -2.24 -28.96
N LEU A 393 1.38 -2.74 -27.81
CA LEU A 393 2.52 -2.18 -27.09
C LEU A 393 3.81 -2.91 -27.48
N PRO A 394 4.96 -2.22 -27.58
CA PRO A 394 6.21 -2.84 -28.04
C PRO A 394 6.87 -3.76 -26.99
N ALA A 395 6.58 -3.53 -25.70
CA ALA A 395 6.96 -4.37 -24.56
C ALA A 395 6.07 -3.99 -23.35
N PRO A 396 6.20 -4.63 -22.18
CA PRO A 396 5.60 -4.13 -20.94
C PRO A 396 6.00 -2.66 -20.72
N MET A 397 5.02 -1.79 -20.48
CA MET A 397 5.30 -0.35 -20.40
C MET A 397 4.41 0.42 -19.42
N THR A 398 5.03 1.30 -18.66
CA THR A 398 4.40 2.31 -17.82
C THR A 398 4.71 3.69 -18.36
N VAL A 399 3.68 4.53 -18.53
CA VAL A 399 3.87 5.96 -18.81
C VAL A 399 3.47 6.75 -17.58
N ALA A 400 4.41 7.56 -17.10
CA ALA A 400 4.24 8.36 -15.89
C ALA A 400 4.43 9.85 -16.18
N SER A 401 3.66 10.72 -15.50
CA SER A 401 3.81 12.17 -15.65
C SER A 401 3.29 12.95 -14.44
N ASP A 402 3.92 14.09 -14.15
CA ASP A 402 3.39 15.11 -13.24
C ASP A 402 2.31 16.00 -13.88
N ASN A 403 2.09 15.89 -15.20
CA ASN A 403 0.97 16.52 -15.91
C ASN A 403 -0.13 15.48 -16.20
N ALA A 404 -1.20 15.90 -16.88
CA ALA A 404 -2.27 14.99 -17.30
C ALA A 404 -1.81 14.04 -18.42
N ILE A 405 -2.31 12.80 -18.43
CA ILE A 405 -2.14 11.85 -19.54
C ILE A 405 -3.48 11.56 -20.22
N TYR A 406 -3.50 11.70 -21.54
CA TYR A 406 -4.61 11.40 -22.43
C TYR A 406 -4.31 10.11 -23.22
N VAL A 407 -5.10 9.06 -23.01
CA VAL A 407 -5.00 7.83 -23.80
C VAL A 407 -6.04 7.87 -24.91
N LYS A 408 -5.59 7.97 -26.16
CA LYS A 408 -6.46 8.09 -27.32
C LYS A 408 -6.61 6.75 -28.05
N GLY A 409 -7.86 6.32 -28.18
CA GLY A 409 -8.26 5.17 -28.96
C GLY A 409 -7.98 3.85 -28.25
N THR A 410 -8.25 2.76 -28.96
CA THR A 410 -8.07 1.41 -28.43
C THR A 410 -6.63 1.19 -27.98
N TYR A 411 -6.45 0.67 -26.76
CA TYR A 411 -5.15 0.57 -26.11
C TYR A 411 -4.88 -0.84 -25.58
N ASN A 412 -3.74 -1.41 -25.97
CA ASN A 412 -3.17 -2.67 -25.50
C ASN A 412 -4.07 -3.91 -25.69
N THR A 413 -4.85 -3.94 -26.77
CA THR A 413 -5.79 -5.04 -27.05
C THR A 413 -5.21 -6.16 -27.92
N THR A 414 -4.05 -5.93 -28.54
CA THR A 414 -3.37 -6.93 -29.37
C THR A 414 -2.05 -7.32 -28.72
N SER A 415 -1.87 -8.63 -28.49
CA SER A 415 -0.69 -9.16 -27.80
C SER A 415 -0.43 -8.47 -26.46
N TRP A 416 -1.46 -8.51 -25.59
CA TRP A 416 -1.50 -7.85 -24.27
C TRP A 416 -0.13 -7.83 -23.59
N GLN A 417 0.26 -6.65 -23.14
CA GLN A 417 1.44 -6.43 -22.30
C GLN A 417 1.01 -5.86 -20.94
N PRO A 418 1.75 -6.14 -19.85
CA PRO A 418 1.59 -5.40 -18.61
C PRO A 418 1.78 -3.90 -18.86
N SER A 419 0.75 -3.10 -18.58
CA SER A 419 0.83 -1.66 -18.80
C SER A 419 0.10 -0.84 -17.75
N ALA A 420 0.72 0.28 -17.38
CA ALA A 420 0.13 1.28 -16.50
C ALA A 420 0.26 2.69 -17.06
N VAL A 421 -0.69 3.54 -16.70
CA VAL A 421 -0.62 5.00 -16.88
C VAL A 421 -0.76 5.63 -15.50
N MET A 422 0.25 6.40 -15.10
CA MET A 422 0.34 7.02 -13.77
C MET A 422 0.51 8.53 -13.92
N ALA A 423 -0.50 9.32 -13.58
CA ALA A 423 -0.49 10.74 -13.90
C ALA A 423 -1.16 11.60 -12.83
N ASP A 424 -0.96 12.91 -12.92
CA ASP A 424 -1.74 13.87 -12.13
C ASP A 424 -3.24 13.65 -12.37
N ALA A 425 -3.65 13.52 -13.63
CA ALA A 425 -4.96 13.07 -14.04
C ALA A 425 -4.91 12.23 -15.33
N VAL A 426 -5.75 11.19 -15.43
CA VAL A 426 -5.83 10.34 -16.62
C VAL A 426 -7.16 10.54 -17.35
N TYR A 427 -7.07 10.86 -18.64
CA TYR A 427 -8.19 11.03 -19.56
C TYR A 427 -8.23 9.91 -20.58
N LEU A 428 -9.43 9.38 -20.86
CA LEU A 428 -9.66 8.38 -21.89
C LEU A 428 -10.46 8.99 -23.04
N LEU A 429 -9.84 9.03 -24.22
CA LEU A 429 -10.40 9.62 -25.43
C LEU A 429 -10.68 8.53 -26.45
N SER A 430 -11.87 8.51 -27.01
CA SER A 430 -12.32 7.48 -27.93
C SER A 430 -11.54 7.42 -29.24
N ASN A 431 -11.75 6.36 -30.02
CA ASN A 431 -11.19 6.27 -31.38
C ASN A 431 -11.60 7.45 -32.27
N ASN A 432 -12.78 8.05 -32.04
CA ASN A 432 -13.30 9.17 -32.82
C ASN A 432 -12.76 10.53 -32.39
N TRP A 433 -12.01 10.62 -31.29
CA TRP A 433 -11.43 11.88 -30.83
C TRP A 433 -10.52 12.50 -31.90
N THR A 434 -10.67 13.80 -32.12
CA THR A 434 -9.68 14.61 -32.83
C THR A 434 -9.54 15.96 -32.14
N ASP A 435 -8.30 16.44 -32.00
CA ASP A 435 -8.05 17.72 -31.31
C ASP A 435 -8.71 18.87 -32.07
N ALA A 436 -8.62 18.85 -33.41
CA ALA A 436 -9.21 19.87 -34.27
C ALA A 436 -10.74 20.01 -34.12
N ALA A 437 -11.46 18.90 -33.85
CA ALA A 437 -12.90 18.96 -33.58
C ALA A 437 -13.23 19.54 -32.20
N ASN A 438 -12.22 19.67 -31.33
CA ASN A 438 -12.33 20.24 -29.99
C ASN A 438 -11.50 21.53 -29.85
N HIS A 439 -11.07 22.13 -30.96
CA HIS A 439 -10.32 23.39 -30.98
C HIS A 439 -11.24 24.61 -30.98
N PHE A 440 -12.19 24.64 -30.03
CA PHE A 440 -13.11 25.75 -29.86
C PHE A 440 -13.39 25.96 -28.38
N THR A 441 -13.37 27.20 -27.94
CA THR A 441 -14.02 27.56 -26.66
C THR A 441 -15.50 27.22 -26.79
N ASN A 442 -16.15 26.73 -25.72
CA ASN A 442 -17.58 26.46 -25.71
C ASN A 442 -17.98 25.33 -26.69
N ASN A 443 -17.24 24.22 -26.67
CA ASN A 443 -17.40 23.15 -27.64
C ASN A 443 -18.77 22.43 -27.51
N SER A 444 -19.29 21.92 -28.62
CA SER A 444 -20.33 20.89 -28.56
C SER A 444 -19.63 19.55 -28.44
N LEU A 445 -20.03 18.73 -27.46
CA LEU A 445 -19.40 17.43 -27.25
C LEU A 445 -19.39 16.61 -28.53
N ILE A 446 -18.19 16.20 -28.96
CA ILE A 446 -18.05 15.28 -30.08
C ILE A 446 -18.59 13.91 -29.68
N ASN A 447 -19.22 13.20 -30.62
CA ASN A 447 -19.69 11.85 -30.34
C ASN A 447 -18.50 10.91 -30.21
N ALA A 448 -18.39 10.24 -29.07
CA ALA A 448 -17.42 9.20 -28.87
C ALA A 448 -17.75 7.98 -29.76
N SER A 449 -16.80 7.06 -29.85
CA SER A 449 -17.00 5.71 -30.37
C SER A 449 -16.69 4.67 -29.30
N THR A 450 -17.33 3.51 -29.38
CA THR A 450 -16.97 2.36 -28.53
C THR A 450 -15.46 2.07 -28.60
N THR A 451 -14.81 2.04 -27.43
CA THR A 451 -13.35 1.96 -27.31
C THR A 451 -12.96 1.08 -26.12
N THR A 452 -11.87 0.34 -26.26
CA THR A 452 -11.39 -0.63 -25.26
C THR A 452 -9.98 -0.27 -24.79
N TYR A 453 -9.76 -0.29 -23.48
CA TYR A 453 -8.48 0.03 -22.84
C TYR A 453 -8.07 -1.09 -21.87
N TYR A 454 -6.92 -1.72 -22.12
CA TYR A 454 -6.31 -2.70 -21.20
C TYR A 454 -5.10 -2.07 -20.49
N VAL A 455 -5.34 -1.47 -19.32
CA VAL A 455 -4.35 -0.62 -18.65
C VAL A 455 -4.66 -0.45 -17.16
N ALA A 456 -3.64 -0.52 -16.31
CA ALA A 456 -3.74 -0.07 -14.92
C ALA A 456 -3.65 1.46 -14.85
N ILE A 457 -4.54 2.10 -14.10
CA ILE A 457 -4.63 3.55 -14.00
C ILE A 457 -4.34 3.94 -12.56
N LEU A 458 -3.32 4.78 -12.39
CA LEU A 458 -3.05 5.48 -11.15
C LEU A 458 -3.20 6.98 -11.43
N SER A 459 -4.21 7.62 -10.83
CA SER A 459 -4.61 8.99 -11.18
C SER A 459 -5.04 9.76 -9.95
N GLY A 460 -4.83 11.07 -10.00
CA GLY A 460 -5.47 12.00 -9.07
C GLY A 460 -6.95 12.18 -9.40
N ASP A 461 -7.76 12.38 -8.37
CA ASP A 461 -9.15 12.82 -8.48
C ASP A 461 -9.25 14.33 -8.19
N THR A 462 -10.46 14.86 -8.01
CA THR A 462 -10.64 16.25 -7.58
C THR A 462 -11.32 16.31 -6.23
N GLN A 463 -10.98 17.30 -5.42
CA GLN A 463 -11.48 17.40 -4.06
C GLN A 463 -13.02 17.50 -4.01
N ASN A 464 -13.63 16.76 -3.09
CA ASN A 464 -15.08 16.67 -2.93
C ASN A 464 -15.59 17.55 -1.77
N THR A 465 -15.25 18.84 -1.78
CA THR A 465 -15.54 19.77 -0.65
C THR A 465 -16.85 20.53 -0.80
N SER A 466 -17.29 20.89 -2.00
CA SER A 466 -18.52 21.69 -2.21
C SER A 466 -19.37 21.25 -3.40
N ILE A 467 -18.82 20.40 -4.25
CA ILE A 467 -19.46 19.87 -5.45
C ILE A 467 -19.00 18.43 -5.57
N TYR A 468 -19.90 17.56 -6.03
CA TYR A 468 -19.58 16.18 -6.33
C TYR A 468 -18.43 16.10 -7.35
N ASN A 469 -17.38 15.33 -7.08
CA ASN A 469 -16.20 15.22 -7.95
C ASN A 469 -16.34 14.22 -9.12
N GLY A 470 -17.46 13.49 -9.16
CA GLY A 470 -17.73 12.46 -10.18
C GLY A 470 -17.48 11.01 -9.73
N GLY A 471 -16.91 10.79 -8.54
CA GLY A 471 -16.67 9.47 -7.94
C GLY A 471 -15.86 8.52 -8.82
N LEU A 472 -15.89 7.23 -8.49
CA LEU A 472 -15.23 6.19 -9.29
C LEU A 472 -15.70 6.19 -10.74
N GLU A 473 -16.98 6.48 -10.98
CA GLU A 473 -17.57 6.40 -12.31
C GLU A 473 -17.06 7.48 -13.29
N ASN A 474 -16.29 8.46 -12.80
CA ASN A 474 -15.56 9.45 -13.58
C ASN A 474 -14.07 9.55 -13.18
N PHE A 475 -13.54 8.54 -12.48
CA PHE A 475 -12.13 8.47 -12.09
C PHE A 475 -11.19 8.57 -13.30
N PRO A 476 -11.32 7.70 -14.34
CA PRO A 476 -10.81 8.08 -15.64
C PRO A 476 -11.71 9.18 -16.20
N ARG A 477 -11.12 10.30 -16.57
CA ARG A 477 -11.88 11.45 -17.07
C ARG A 477 -12.24 11.25 -18.52
N PHE A 478 -13.38 11.79 -18.91
CA PHE A 478 -13.88 11.80 -20.28
C PHE A 478 -14.15 13.23 -20.72
N ALA A 479 -14.01 13.50 -22.02
CA ALA A 479 -14.21 14.82 -22.62
C ALA A 479 -15.13 14.77 -23.87
N GLU A 480 -15.92 13.70 -24.02
CA GLU A 480 -16.74 13.43 -25.21
C GLU A 480 -18.19 13.11 -24.83
N ASN A 481 -19.06 13.08 -25.84
CA ASN A 481 -20.40 12.53 -25.72
C ASN A 481 -20.35 11.00 -25.89
N TRP A 482 -20.35 10.26 -24.78
CA TRP A 482 -20.39 8.81 -24.77
C TRP A 482 -21.80 8.20 -24.72
N SER A 483 -22.85 9.00 -24.89
CA SER A 483 -24.23 8.50 -24.88
C SER A 483 -24.42 7.40 -25.93
N GLY A 484 -24.81 6.20 -25.47
CA GLY A 484 -24.99 5.02 -26.32
C GLY A 484 -23.70 4.34 -26.77
N GLN A 485 -22.53 4.73 -26.24
CA GLN A 485 -21.23 4.13 -26.53
C GLN A 485 -20.65 3.44 -25.28
N THR A 486 -19.83 2.41 -25.50
CA THR A 486 -19.18 1.67 -24.42
C THR A 486 -17.71 2.08 -24.29
N ALA A 487 -17.29 2.40 -23.06
CA ALA A 487 -15.88 2.46 -22.69
C ALA A 487 -15.56 1.18 -21.91
N ARG A 488 -14.93 0.21 -22.58
CA ARG A 488 -14.50 -1.03 -21.93
C ARG A 488 -13.12 -0.82 -21.32
N ILE A 489 -12.99 -1.04 -20.02
CA ILE A 489 -11.73 -0.86 -19.30
C ILE A 489 -11.45 -2.15 -18.54
N VAL A 490 -10.28 -2.74 -18.78
CA VAL A 490 -9.80 -3.90 -18.03
C VAL A 490 -8.46 -3.54 -17.41
N GLY A 491 -8.38 -3.51 -16.08
CA GLY A 491 -7.19 -3.03 -15.39
C GLY A 491 -7.42 -2.78 -13.90
N SER A 492 -6.81 -1.72 -13.38
CA SER A 492 -6.92 -1.31 -11.98
C SER A 492 -7.19 0.19 -11.90
N PHE A 493 -7.97 0.64 -10.93
CA PHE A 493 -8.26 2.05 -10.66
C PHE A 493 -7.72 2.43 -9.29
N ILE A 494 -6.60 3.13 -9.25
CA ILE A 494 -5.87 3.42 -8.02
C ILE A 494 -5.80 4.95 -7.83
N ASN A 495 -6.41 5.46 -6.78
CA ASN A 495 -6.34 6.86 -6.39
C ASN A 495 -5.53 7.00 -5.09
N LEU A 496 -4.42 7.75 -5.16
CA LEU A 496 -3.55 7.99 -4.01
C LEU A 496 -3.44 9.48 -3.66
N TRP A 497 -3.95 10.37 -4.50
CA TRP A 497 -3.82 11.83 -4.33
C TRP A 497 -4.98 12.57 -5.00
N GLN A 498 -5.09 13.85 -4.70
CA GLN A 498 -5.88 14.81 -5.47
C GLN A 498 -4.99 15.41 -6.56
N SER A 499 -5.55 15.61 -7.75
CA SER A 499 -4.88 16.23 -8.90
C SER A 499 -4.58 17.70 -8.59
N ASP A 500 -3.33 18.11 -8.82
CA ASP A 500 -2.88 19.49 -8.60
C ASP A 500 -3.04 20.35 -9.87
N ASN A 501 -2.88 19.75 -11.05
CA ASN A 501 -2.90 20.47 -12.32
C ASN A 501 -4.27 20.43 -13.01
N SER A 502 -4.97 19.29 -12.93
CA SER A 502 -6.32 19.13 -13.49
C SER A 502 -7.37 19.13 -12.38
N ASN A 503 -7.60 20.25 -11.71
CA ASN A 503 -8.47 20.32 -10.53
C ASN A 503 -9.84 20.98 -10.79
N GLY A 504 -10.22 21.17 -12.06
CA GLY A 504 -11.51 21.74 -12.45
C GLY A 504 -12.71 20.99 -11.89
N ASP A 505 -13.73 21.76 -11.51
CA ASP A 505 -15.01 21.26 -10.99
C ASP A 505 -15.65 20.25 -11.93
N TRP A 506 -16.23 19.20 -11.34
CA TRP A 506 -16.95 18.20 -12.12
C TRP A 506 -18.35 18.70 -12.49
N TYR A 507 -18.72 18.45 -13.75
CA TYR A 507 -20.07 18.68 -14.28
C TYR A 507 -20.45 17.57 -15.26
N TYR A 508 -21.72 17.15 -15.21
CA TYR A 508 -22.28 16.19 -16.15
C TYR A 508 -23.07 16.88 -17.26
N GLY A 509 -22.87 16.44 -18.50
CA GLY A 509 -23.57 16.92 -19.68
C GLY A 509 -22.73 17.83 -20.56
N SER A 510 -23.40 18.42 -21.56
CA SER A 510 -22.75 19.40 -22.43
C SER A 510 -22.36 20.64 -21.60
N ARG A 511 -21.11 21.11 -21.63
CA ARG A 511 -20.04 20.85 -22.62
C ARG A 511 -18.89 19.95 -22.12
N TYR A 512 -19.05 19.32 -20.96
CA TYR A 512 -17.98 18.64 -20.24
C TYR A 512 -17.79 17.20 -20.72
N TYR A 513 -18.81 16.35 -20.50
CA TYR A 513 -18.86 14.99 -21.02
C TYR A 513 -20.26 14.41 -20.82
N THR A 514 -20.57 13.33 -21.53
CA THR A 514 -21.64 12.40 -21.10
C THR A 514 -21.05 11.03 -20.82
N ALA A 515 -21.67 10.30 -19.89
CA ALA A 515 -21.11 9.05 -19.39
C ALA A 515 -21.24 7.89 -20.39
N PRO A 516 -20.21 7.04 -20.54
CA PRO A 516 -20.30 5.82 -21.32
C PRO A 516 -21.12 4.75 -20.61
N ALA A 517 -21.53 3.73 -21.38
CA ALA A 517 -21.76 2.42 -20.80
C ALA A 517 -20.41 1.87 -20.29
N ARG A 518 -20.39 1.49 -19.00
CA ARG A 518 -19.17 1.08 -18.29
C ARG A 518 -19.09 -0.44 -18.28
N ASP A 519 -18.15 -0.98 -19.06
CA ASP A 519 -17.79 -2.39 -19.06
C ASP A 519 -16.40 -2.53 -18.40
N TRP A 520 -16.38 -2.42 -17.07
CA TRP A 520 -15.16 -2.21 -16.28
C TRP A 520 -14.82 -3.42 -15.42
N TRP A 521 -13.62 -3.95 -15.59
CA TRP A 521 -13.17 -5.21 -14.98
C TRP A 521 -11.77 -5.08 -14.39
N PHE A 522 -11.52 -5.80 -13.31
CA PHE A 522 -10.15 -6.04 -12.85
C PHE A 522 -9.41 -6.98 -13.81
N ASP A 523 -8.18 -6.63 -14.18
CA ASP A 523 -7.30 -7.54 -14.92
C ASP A 523 -6.67 -8.57 -13.98
N VAL A 524 -7.19 -9.79 -14.00
CA VAL A 524 -6.69 -10.90 -13.17
C VAL A 524 -5.23 -11.27 -13.46
N SER A 525 -4.67 -10.83 -14.60
CA SER A 525 -3.27 -11.05 -14.93
C SER A 525 -2.33 -10.34 -13.95
N PHE A 526 -2.77 -9.25 -13.31
CA PHE A 526 -1.96 -8.54 -12.32
C PHE A 526 -1.81 -9.27 -10.98
N LEU A 527 -2.47 -10.42 -10.80
CA LEU A 527 -2.20 -11.31 -9.66
C LEU A 527 -0.92 -12.15 -9.85
N ASP A 528 -0.35 -12.16 -11.07
CA ASP A 528 0.94 -12.76 -11.37
C ASP A 528 2.03 -11.67 -11.33
N PHE A 529 3.01 -11.82 -10.44
CA PHE A 529 4.11 -10.87 -10.26
C PHE A 529 4.94 -10.65 -11.54
N ASN A 530 5.00 -11.63 -12.44
CA ASN A 530 5.71 -11.49 -13.72
C ASN A 530 4.92 -10.71 -14.76
N LYS A 531 3.67 -10.36 -14.45
CA LYS A 531 2.74 -9.64 -15.33
C LYS A 531 2.31 -8.31 -14.74
N LEU A 532 3.04 -7.81 -13.74
CA LEU A 532 2.86 -6.47 -13.23
C LEU A 532 3.46 -5.44 -14.19
N PRO A 533 2.80 -4.28 -14.40
CA PRO A 533 3.41 -3.16 -15.11
C PRO A 533 4.77 -2.77 -14.50
N PRO A 534 5.77 -2.36 -15.32
CA PRO A 534 7.04 -1.85 -14.81
C PRO A 534 6.83 -0.69 -13.84
N GLY A 535 7.55 -0.68 -12.71
CA GLY A 535 7.38 0.37 -11.68
C GLY A 535 6.07 0.28 -10.90
N THR A 536 5.42 -0.90 -10.84
CA THR A 536 4.22 -1.11 -10.02
C THR A 536 4.52 -0.80 -8.55
N PRO A 537 3.79 0.17 -7.93
CA PRO A 537 3.96 0.45 -6.52
C PRO A 537 3.55 -0.74 -5.64
N SER A 538 4.27 -0.98 -4.54
CA SER A 538 4.01 -2.08 -3.63
C SER A 538 4.23 -1.70 -2.17
N VAL A 539 3.40 -2.20 -1.26
CA VAL A 539 3.63 -2.05 0.17
C VAL A 539 4.47 -3.20 0.72
N GLY A 540 5.45 -2.84 1.55
CA GLY A 540 6.27 -3.76 2.31
C GLY A 540 5.68 -4.02 3.70
N THR A 541 5.68 -5.25 4.20
CA THR A 541 5.37 -5.50 5.62
C THR A 541 6.12 -6.71 6.16
N VAL A 542 6.46 -6.72 7.44
CA VAL A 542 7.07 -7.89 8.10
C VAL A 542 6.06 -8.60 9.00
N LEU A 543 5.95 -9.92 8.86
CA LEU A 543 5.16 -10.78 9.75
C LEU A 543 6.05 -11.73 10.54
N ARG A 544 5.84 -11.81 11.86
CA ARG A 544 6.49 -12.83 12.70
C ARG A 544 5.80 -14.17 12.48
N ILE A 545 6.59 -15.20 12.15
CA ILE A 545 6.09 -16.56 11.94
C ILE A 545 6.40 -17.45 13.13
N ALA A 546 7.60 -17.37 13.69
CA ALA A 546 8.01 -18.19 14.81
C ALA A 546 8.99 -17.48 15.74
N PHE A 547 8.91 -17.83 17.02
CA PHE A 547 9.87 -17.43 18.05
C PHE A 547 10.43 -18.69 18.69
N ARG A 548 11.76 -18.80 18.77
CA ARG A 548 12.47 -19.87 19.49
C ARG A 548 13.50 -19.29 20.43
N GLN A 549 13.47 -19.76 21.67
CA GLN A 549 14.58 -19.61 22.60
C GLN A 549 15.47 -20.84 22.46
N GLU A 550 16.77 -20.63 22.26
CA GLU A 550 17.74 -21.71 22.18
C GLU A 550 18.65 -21.71 23.41
N PHE A 551 19.07 -22.92 23.81
CA PHE A 551 20.00 -23.08 24.93
C PHE A 551 21.43 -22.84 24.44
N PHE A 552 22.27 -22.27 25.30
CA PHE A 552 23.69 -22.15 25.03
C PHE A 552 24.32 -23.52 25.19
N GLU A 553 24.97 -24.03 24.13
CA GLU A 553 25.86 -25.19 24.22
C GLU A 553 27.12 -24.87 25.05
#